data_AF-A0A346RNI5-F1
#
_entry.id   AF-A0A346RNI5-F1
#
_cell.length_a   1.000
_cell.length_b   1.000
_cell.length_c   1.000
_cell.angle_alpha   90.00
_cell.angle_beta   90.00
_cell.angle_gamma   90.00
#
_symmetry.space_group_name_H-M   'P 1'
#
loop_
_entity.id
_entity.type
_entity.pdbx_description
1 polymer ?
#
loop_
_entity_poly.entity_id
_entity_poly.type
_entity_poly.pdbx_seq_one_letter_code
_entity_poly.pdbx_strand_id
1 'polypeptide(L)'
;MMSSSSKLLFFTSLLLGIMISISSSSWLMIWIGLEINLLSFIPIISSPTNQYSTEITLKYFLIQALSSSCILLGVLLLCSSYFPSNLVMTAALIMKMGGAPFHFWFIEVMKQLNWLQIIILNTFQKISPMVLTSYTLYNHLSQKMVLTSIILSSLLGGLGGLNQTHLNKVMAYSSLNHMGWLLQGLSMSLYLWFMYFSVYCVLLSSICLMFHFFTIKHIKQLVNKMADDFFVKTTMAFPLMSLAGLPPFSGFMMKMIIILQLMAQSQIFLTLILILSSLFSLFFYFRILLSSVIISSKKSKTFVTQALSKNTNKTGIILFVNFIMMLFISVFLILI
;
A
#
# COMPACT_ATOMS: atom_id res chain seq x y z
N MET A 1 -6.31 -25.83 -7.35
CA MET A 1 -6.29 -24.43 -7.81
C MET A 1 -7.73 -23.96 -7.84
N MET A 2 -8.06 -22.81 -7.24
CA MET A 2 -9.38 -22.20 -7.47
C MET A 2 -9.57 -21.99 -8.97
N SER A 3 -10.71 -22.43 -9.51
CA SER A 3 -11.10 -22.16 -10.90
C SER A 3 -11.03 -20.66 -11.17
N SER A 4 -10.75 -20.26 -12.40
CA SER A 4 -10.78 -18.84 -12.80
C SER A 4 -12.11 -18.18 -12.43
N SER A 5 -13.22 -18.93 -12.54
CA SER A 5 -14.56 -18.48 -12.15
C SER A 5 -14.71 -18.20 -10.65
N SER A 6 -14.19 -19.08 -9.77
CA SER A 6 -14.28 -18.85 -8.31
C SER A 6 -13.45 -17.63 -7.88
N LYS A 7 -12.26 -17.43 -8.44
CA LYS A 7 -11.45 -16.22 -8.16
C LYS A 7 -12.15 -14.93 -8.58
N LEU A 8 -12.83 -14.96 -9.74
CA LEU A 8 -13.61 -13.82 -10.22
C LEU A 8 -14.78 -13.52 -9.28
N LEU A 9 -15.51 -14.55 -8.84
CA LEU A 9 -16.61 -14.39 -7.89
C LEU A 9 -16.12 -13.72 -6.60
N PHE A 10 -15.04 -14.23 -6.00
CA PHE A 10 -14.50 -13.63 -4.78
C PHE A 10 -14.04 -12.19 -4.99
N PHE A 11 -13.40 -11.89 -6.13
CA PHE A 11 -13.02 -10.52 -6.45
C PHE A 11 -14.22 -9.57 -6.61
N THR A 12 -15.31 -10.03 -7.24
CA THR A 12 -16.54 -9.24 -7.34
C THR A 12 -17.20 -9.02 -5.97
N SER A 13 -17.23 -10.03 -5.10
CA SER A 13 -17.74 -9.88 -3.74
C SER A 13 -16.89 -8.94 -2.88
N LEU A 14 -15.58 -8.90 -3.11
CA LEU A 14 -14.67 -7.95 -2.47
C LEU A 14 -15.01 -6.51 -2.86
N LEU A 15 -15.21 -6.24 -4.15
CA LEU A 15 -15.65 -4.92 -4.63
C LEU A 15 -17.03 -4.54 -4.09
N LEU A 16 -17.97 -5.49 -4.04
CA LEU A 16 -19.29 -5.26 -3.45
C LEU A 16 -19.20 -4.88 -1.98
N GLY A 17 -18.37 -5.56 -1.19
CA GLY A 17 -18.16 -5.23 0.22
C GLY A 17 -17.63 -3.80 0.42
N ILE A 18 -16.69 -3.36 -0.43
CA ILE A 18 -16.19 -1.97 -0.42
C ILE A 18 -17.32 -0.99 -0.76
N MET A 19 -18.08 -1.24 -1.83
CA MET A 19 -19.18 -0.34 -2.22
C MET A 19 -20.25 -0.22 -1.12
N ILE A 20 -20.68 -1.34 -0.53
CA ILE A 20 -21.63 -1.36 0.57
C ILE A 20 -21.11 -0.54 1.76
N SER A 21 -19.82 -0.68 2.10
CA SER A 21 -19.24 0.05 3.24
C SER A 21 -19.17 1.56 3.04
N ILE A 22 -19.04 2.04 1.80
CA ILE A 22 -18.92 3.48 1.50
C ILE A 22 -20.30 4.13 1.29
N SER A 23 -21.24 3.41 0.67
CA SER A 23 -22.55 3.97 0.34
C SER A 23 -23.57 3.88 1.48
N SER A 24 -23.28 3.11 2.53
CA SER A 24 -24.24 2.86 3.61
C SER A 24 -24.36 4.02 4.59
N SER A 25 -25.57 4.24 5.08
CA SER A 25 -25.89 5.29 6.05
C SER A 25 -25.76 4.85 7.51
N SER A 26 -25.82 3.54 7.80
CA SER A 26 -25.78 3.00 9.16
C SER A 26 -24.50 2.23 9.44
N TRP A 27 -23.96 2.38 10.65
CA TRP A 27 -22.73 1.69 11.08
C TRP A 27 -22.84 0.16 11.05
N LEU A 28 -24.03 -0.40 11.27
CA LEU A 28 -24.26 -1.84 11.15
C LEU A 28 -24.08 -2.32 9.70
N MET A 29 -24.59 -1.56 8.73
CA MET A 29 -24.45 -1.90 7.31
C MET A 29 -23.01 -1.71 6.83
N ILE A 30 -22.31 -0.70 7.35
CA ILE A 30 -20.86 -0.53 7.18
C ILE A 30 -20.12 -1.78 7.66
N TRP A 31 -20.45 -2.27 8.86
CA TRP A 31 -19.86 -3.48 9.43
C TRP A 31 -20.09 -4.71 8.55
N ILE A 32 -21.31 -4.90 8.03
CA ILE A 32 -21.62 -5.98 7.09
C ILE A 32 -20.73 -5.89 5.83
N GLY A 33 -20.56 -4.70 5.26
CA GLY A 33 -19.68 -4.48 4.11
C GLY A 33 -18.21 -4.84 4.41
N LEU A 34 -17.72 -4.49 5.61
CA LEU A 34 -16.38 -4.85 6.06
C LEU A 34 -16.19 -6.36 6.27
N GLU A 35 -17.22 -7.07 6.73
CA GLU A 35 -17.19 -8.54 6.87
C GLU A 35 -17.23 -9.26 5.52
N ILE A 36 -18.07 -8.79 4.58
CA ILE A 36 -18.07 -9.30 3.20
C ILE A 36 -16.69 -9.13 2.56
N ASN A 37 -16.04 -7.98 2.80
CA ASN A 37 -14.69 -7.71 2.32
C ASN A 37 -13.65 -8.69 2.93
N LEU A 38 -13.73 -8.96 4.24
CA LEU A 38 -12.88 -9.92 4.94
C LEU A 38 -13.07 -11.35 4.39
N LEU A 39 -14.32 -11.81 4.33
CA LEU A 39 -14.67 -13.18 3.93
C LEU A 39 -14.35 -13.45 2.46
N SER A 40 -14.45 -12.44 1.60
CA SER A 40 -14.10 -12.56 0.18
C SER A 40 -12.59 -12.55 -0.08
N PHE A 41 -11.79 -11.95 0.81
CA PHE A 41 -10.35 -11.87 0.63
C PHE A 41 -9.61 -13.13 1.12
N ILE A 42 -10.12 -13.83 2.14
CA ILE A 42 -9.52 -15.08 2.63
C ILE A 42 -9.31 -16.11 1.51
N PRO A 43 -10.32 -16.42 0.67
CA PRO A 43 -10.16 -17.40 -0.38
C PRO A 43 -9.19 -16.95 -1.48
N ILE A 44 -9.08 -15.64 -1.73
CA ILE A 44 -8.11 -15.04 -2.67
C ILE A 44 -6.66 -15.26 -2.19
N ILE A 45 -6.42 -15.21 -0.87
CA ILE A 45 -5.11 -15.47 -0.29
C ILE A 45 -4.83 -16.98 -0.18
N SER A 46 -5.85 -17.76 0.19
CA SER A 46 -5.71 -19.18 0.47
C SER A 46 -5.23 -19.95 -0.76
N SER A 47 -4.24 -20.82 -0.58
CA SER A 47 -3.83 -21.77 -1.61
C SER A 47 -3.79 -23.16 -0.99
N PRO A 48 -4.54 -24.15 -1.49
CA PRO A 48 -4.67 -25.44 -0.81
C PRO A 48 -3.35 -26.21 -0.71
N THR A 49 -2.34 -25.86 -1.49
CA THR A 49 -1.09 -26.62 -1.61
C THR A 49 0.00 -26.19 -0.63
N ASN A 50 -0.09 -25.00 -0.03
CA ASN A 50 1.01 -24.42 0.74
C ASN A 50 0.62 -24.21 2.21
N GLN A 51 1.33 -24.86 3.13
CA GLN A 51 1.19 -24.64 4.58
C GLN A 51 1.42 -23.18 4.98
N TYR A 52 2.31 -22.46 4.30
CA TYR A 52 2.48 -21.03 4.55
C TYR A 52 1.20 -20.23 4.26
N SER A 53 0.40 -20.65 3.28
CA SER A 53 -0.83 -19.91 2.98
C SER A 53 -1.91 -20.09 4.04
N THR A 54 -1.94 -21.22 4.75
CA THR A 54 -2.88 -21.41 5.86
C THR A 54 -2.51 -20.52 7.05
N GLU A 55 -1.21 -20.40 7.38
CA GLU A 55 -0.71 -19.49 8.40
C GLU A 55 -1.09 -18.02 8.09
N ILE A 56 -0.89 -17.58 6.84
CA ILE A 56 -1.25 -16.22 6.40
C ILE A 56 -2.75 -15.97 6.57
N THR A 57 -3.58 -16.91 6.10
CA THR A 57 -5.03 -16.75 6.17
C THR A 57 -5.51 -16.65 7.61
N LEU A 58 -4.94 -17.44 8.52
CA LEU A 58 -5.28 -17.39 9.95
C LEU A 58 -4.85 -16.06 10.58
N LYS A 59 -3.62 -15.59 10.31
CA LYS A 59 -3.13 -14.29 10.82
C LYS A 59 -4.00 -13.12 10.34
N TYR A 60 -4.34 -13.11 9.05
CA TYR A 60 -5.22 -12.09 8.48
C TYR A 60 -6.62 -12.16 9.10
N PHE A 61 -7.23 -13.36 9.13
CA PHE A 61 -8.57 -13.56 9.66
C PHE A 61 -8.70 -13.10 11.11
N LEU A 62 -7.83 -13.57 12.00
CA LEU A 62 -7.92 -13.29 13.44
C LEU A 62 -7.89 -11.79 13.72
N ILE A 63 -7.00 -11.06 13.07
CA ILE A 63 -6.79 -9.63 13.36
C ILE A 63 -7.87 -8.77 12.72
N GLN A 64 -8.34 -9.15 11.53
CA GLN A 64 -9.44 -8.43 10.87
C GLN A 64 -10.79 -8.68 11.53
N ALA A 65 -11.02 -9.90 12.07
CA ALA A 65 -12.21 -10.25 12.85
C ALA A 65 -12.19 -9.58 14.24
N LEU A 66 -11.02 -9.50 14.89
CA LEU A 66 -10.87 -8.75 16.13
C LEU A 66 -11.08 -7.24 15.91
N SER A 67 -10.67 -6.73 14.75
CA SER A 67 -10.96 -5.34 14.40
C SER A 67 -12.45 -5.11 14.17
N SER A 68 -13.13 -5.97 13.40
CA SER A 68 -14.55 -5.80 13.14
C SER A 68 -15.41 -5.96 14.40
N SER A 69 -15.02 -6.82 15.35
CA SER A 69 -15.70 -6.90 16.66
C SER A 69 -15.50 -5.62 17.49
N CYS A 70 -14.32 -5.00 17.46
CA CYS A 70 -14.10 -3.68 18.07
C CYS A 70 -14.94 -2.57 17.41
N ILE A 71 -15.16 -2.61 16.10
CA ILE A 71 -16.08 -1.68 15.43
C ILE A 71 -17.50 -1.88 15.96
N LEU A 72 -17.99 -3.13 16.03
CA LEU A 72 -19.32 -3.44 16.56
C LEU A 72 -19.48 -2.99 18.02
N LEU A 73 -18.45 -3.20 18.84
CA LEU A 73 -18.41 -2.69 20.21
C LEU A 73 -18.54 -1.15 20.23
N GLY A 74 -17.82 -0.45 19.36
CA GLY A 74 -17.94 1.00 19.19
C GLY A 74 -19.36 1.45 18.85
N VAL A 75 -20.08 0.70 18.01
CA VAL A 75 -21.49 0.97 17.66
C VAL A 75 -22.42 0.77 18.86
N LEU A 76 -22.22 -0.29 19.65
CA LEU A 76 -23.01 -0.51 20.87
C LEU A 76 -22.76 0.59 21.92
N LEU A 77 -21.52 1.07 22.02
CA LEU A 77 -21.16 2.19 22.89
C LEU A 77 -21.77 3.52 22.41
N LEU A 78 -21.90 3.72 21.08
CA LEU A 78 -22.63 4.87 20.52
C LEU A 78 -24.09 4.90 21.01
N CYS A 79 -24.77 3.75 21.01
CA CYS A 79 -26.17 3.66 21.43
C CYS A 79 -26.37 3.93 22.93
N SER A 80 -25.38 3.62 23.76
CA SER A 80 -25.47 3.74 25.22
C SER A 80 -24.94 5.07 25.77
N SER A 81 -24.55 6.01 24.91
CA SER A 81 -23.99 7.34 25.24
C SER A 81 -22.74 7.34 26.13
N TYR A 82 -22.13 6.17 26.35
CA TYR A 82 -20.93 6.04 27.18
C TYR A 82 -19.65 6.48 26.45
N PHE A 83 -18.63 6.73 27.27
CA PHE A 83 -17.21 7.00 26.96
C PHE A 83 -16.63 6.28 25.71
N PRO A 84 -15.52 6.78 25.16
CA PRO A 84 -15.39 7.30 23.79
C PRO A 84 -15.54 6.23 22.69
N SER A 85 -16.77 6.01 22.23
CA SER A 85 -17.09 5.13 21.10
C SER A 85 -16.27 5.40 19.83
N ASN A 86 -16.11 6.68 19.46
CA ASN A 86 -15.34 7.08 18.28
C ASN A 86 -13.87 6.68 18.40
N LEU A 87 -13.29 6.69 19.61
CA LEU A 87 -11.89 6.28 19.81
C LEU A 87 -11.74 4.79 19.54
N VAL A 88 -12.61 3.95 20.10
CA VAL A 88 -12.61 2.49 19.86
C VAL A 88 -12.76 2.19 18.37
N MET A 89 -13.68 2.89 17.70
CA MET A 89 -13.90 2.76 16.27
C MET A 89 -12.67 3.17 15.45
N THR A 90 -12.02 4.30 15.79
CA THR A 90 -10.78 4.73 15.12
C THR A 90 -9.63 3.76 15.32
N ALA A 91 -9.46 3.22 16.53
CA ALA A 91 -8.47 2.21 16.83
C ALA A 91 -8.66 0.96 15.97
N ALA A 92 -9.90 0.51 15.85
CA ALA A 92 -10.26 -0.64 15.04
C ALA A 92 -9.98 -0.40 13.55
N LEU A 93 -10.38 0.76 13.01
CA LEU A 93 -10.12 1.12 11.61
C LEU A 93 -8.61 1.24 11.32
N ILE A 94 -7.84 1.81 12.25
CA ILE A 94 -6.36 1.88 12.15
C ILE A 94 -5.75 0.47 12.10
N MET A 95 -6.30 -0.45 12.88
CA MET A 95 -5.89 -1.85 12.84
C MET A 95 -6.27 -2.53 11.51
N LYS A 96 -7.47 -2.30 10.95
CA LYS A 96 -7.86 -2.87 9.64
C LYS A 96 -6.94 -2.45 8.51
N MET A 97 -6.56 -1.18 8.48
CA MET A 97 -5.67 -0.66 7.43
C MET A 97 -4.19 -1.01 7.65
N GLY A 98 -3.84 -1.58 8.81
CA GLY A 98 -2.45 -1.94 9.15
C GLY A 98 -1.59 -0.74 9.54
N GLY A 99 -2.19 0.35 10.03
CA GLY A 99 -1.44 1.51 10.56
C GLY A 99 -0.74 1.19 11.88
N ALA A 100 0.33 1.92 12.19
CA ALA A 100 0.97 1.82 13.50
C ALA A 100 0.05 2.38 14.60
N PRO A 101 0.02 1.81 15.82
CA PRO A 101 0.92 0.76 16.35
C PRO A 101 0.60 -0.67 15.89
N PHE A 102 -0.56 -0.94 15.31
CA PHE A 102 -1.03 -2.28 14.92
C PHE A 102 -0.47 -2.82 13.60
N HIS A 103 0.75 -2.42 13.24
CA HIS A 103 1.35 -2.67 11.92
C HIS A 103 2.00 -4.06 11.74
N PHE A 104 2.25 -4.79 12.83
CA PHE A 104 3.03 -6.05 12.78
C PHE A 104 2.38 -7.12 11.90
N TRP A 105 1.06 -7.30 12.00
CA TRP A 105 0.33 -8.28 11.21
C TRP A 105 0.46 -8.03 9.72
N PHE A 106 0.44 -6.76 9.35
CA PHE A 106 0.48 -6.34 7.97
C PHE A 106 1.84 -6.70 7.34
N ILE A 107 2.95 -6.52 8.06
CA ILE A 107 4.29 -6.89 7.59
C ILE A 107 4.43 -8.40 7.45
N GLU A 108 3.92 -9.17 8.41
CA GLU A 108 4.01 -10.64 8.40
C GLU A 108 3.21 -11.25 7.26
N VAL A 109 1.96 -10.81 7.09
CA VAL A 109 1.09 -11.25 5.98
C VAL A 109 1.75 -10.92 4.65
N MET A 110 2.20 -9.67 4.46
CA MET A 110 2.85 -9.23 3.22
C MET A 110 4.09 -10.07 2.85
N LYS A 111 4.89 -10.51 3.83
CA LYS A 111 6.11 -11.30 3.59
C LYS A 111 5.82 -12.55 2.74
N GLN A 112 4.70 -13.22 2.98
CA GLN A 112 4.41 -14.53 2.42
C GLN A 112 3.42 -14.49 1.24
N LEU A 113 2.76 -13.35 0.98
CA LEU A 113 1.83 -13.17 -0.14
C LEU A 113 2.50 -13.15 -1.52
N ASN A 114 1.73 -13.51 -2.55
CA ASN A 114 2.11 -13.31 -3.95
C ASN A 114 1.91 -11.84 -4.38
N TRP A 115 2.63 -11.40 -5.40
CA TRP A 115 2.61 -10.01 -5.87
C TRP A 115 1.22 -9.48 -6.26
N LEU A 116 0.37 -10.29 -6.91
CA LEU A 116 -1.01 -9.89 -7.22
C LEU A 116 -1.87 -9.71 -5.96
N GLN A 117 -1.70 -10.58 -4.95
CA GLN A 117 -2.40 -10.47 -3.67
C GLN A 117 -1.90 -9.24 -2.88
N ILE A 118 -0.60 -8.93 -2.98
CA ILE A 118 0.01 -7.73 -2.39
C ILE A 118 -0.62 -6.45 -2.97
N ILE A 119 -0.91 -6.41 -4.27
CA ILE A 119 -1.62 -5.29 -4.90
C ILE A 119 -3.00 -5.14 -4.25
N ILE A 120 -3.79 -6.21 -4.21
CA ILE A 120 -5.16 -6.17 -3.65
C ILE A 120 -5.16 -5.72 -2.18
N LEU A 121 -4.22 -6.22 -1.36
CA LEU A 121 -4.11 -5.86 0.05
C LEU A 121 -3.73 -4.37 0.26
N ASN A 122 -2.93 -3.79 -0.63
CA ASN A 122 -2.49 -2.40 -0.49
C ASN A 122 -3.36 -1.38 -1.22
N THR A 123 -4.23 -1.82 -2.13
CA THR A 123 -5.15 -0.92 -2.83
C THR A 123 -6.55 -1.14 -2.28
N PHE A 124 -7.28 -2.13 -2.79
CA PHE A 124 -8.70 -2.33 -2.49
C PHE A 124 -9.01 -2.47 -1.00
N GLN A 125 -8.21 -3.23 -0.26
CA GLN A 125 -8.43 -3.43 1.18
C GLN A 125 -8.25 -2.16 2.03
N LYS A 126 -7.54 -1.15 1.53
CA LYS A 126 -7.30 0.11 2.25
C LYS A 126 -8.38 1.17 1.99
N ILE A 127 -9.20 1.02 0.95
CA ILE A 127 -10.21 2.03 0.58
C ILE A 127 -11.27 2.17 1.68
N SER A 128 -11.91 1.06 2.07
CA SER A 128 -13.02 1.13 3.02
C SER A 128 -12.58 1.63 4.41
N PRO A 129 -11.49 1.14 5.04
CA PRO A 129 -11.11 1.68 6.35
C PRO A 129 -10.69 3.15 6.28
N MET A 130 -10.05 3.59 5.19
CA MET A 130 -9.60 4.99 5.03
C MET A 130 -10.76 5.98 4.83
N VAL A 131 -11.80 5.60 4.09
CA VAL A 131 -13.00 6.45 3.98
C VAL A 131 -13.73 6.49 5.33
N LEU A 132 -13.83 5.36 6.03
CA LEU A 132 -14.49 5.30 7.33
C LEU A 132 -13.75 6.07 8.42
N THR A 133 -12.41 6.13 8.40
CA THR A 133 -11.68 6.97 9.37
C THR A 133 -12.04 8.44 9.19
N SER A 134 -12.33 8.91 7.97
CA SER A 134 -12.77 10.29 7.74
C SER A 134 -14.06 10.65 8.50
N TYR A 135 -15.01 9.72 8.61
CA TYR A 135 -16.24 9.95 9.37
C TYR A 135 -16.00 10.04 10.88
N THR A 136 -14.97 9.36 11.37
CA THR A 136 -14.63 9.37 12.81
C THR A 136 -13.87 10.61 13.25
N LEU A 137 -13.18 11.29 12.32
CA LEU A 137 -12.26 12.41 12.59
C LEU A 137 -12.93 13.68 13.16
N TYR A 138 -14.25 13.72 13.31
CA TYR A 138 -14.93 14.88 13.92
C TYR A 138 -14.55 15.07 15.40
N ASN A 139 -14.25 13.99 16.13
CA ASN A 139 -13.96 14.07 17.56
C ASN A 139 -12.47 14.36 17.82
N HIS A 140 -12.16 15.34 18.67
CA HIS A 140 -10.79 15.72 19.00
C HIS A 140 -9.92 14.55 19.54
N LEU A 141 -10.49 13.62 20.31
CA LEU A 141 -9.74 12.44 20.78
C LEU A 141 -9.34 11.51 19.62
N SER A 142 -10.22 11.33 18.63
CA SER A 142 -9.93 10.54 17.44
C SER A 142 -8.86 11.19 16.57
N GLN A 143 -8.90 12.52 16.42
CA GLN A 143 -7.89 13.28 15.68
C GLN A 143 -6.51 13.10 16.31
N LYS A 144 -6.41 13.17 17.65
CA LYS A 144 -5.16 12.89 18.37
C LYS A 144 -4.67 11.46 18.13
N MET A 145 -5.55 10.47 18.13
CA MET A 145 -5.18 9.09 17.83
C MET A 145 -4.70 8.91 16.39
N VAL A 146 -5.34 9.57 15.42
CA VAL A 146 -4.88 9.54 14.03
C VAL A 146 -3.53 10.24 13.91
N LEU A 147 -3.31 11.37 14.60
CA LEU A 147 -2.02 12.06 14.62
C LEU A 147 -0.89 11.21 15.20
N THR A 148 -1.12 10.48 16.30
CA THR A 148 -0.12 9.55 16.82
C THR A 148 0.15 8.41 15.84
N SER A 149 -0.89 7.90 15.16
CA SER A 149 -0.72 6.88 14.12
C SER A 149 0.07 7.40 12.90
N ILE A 150 -0.08 8.67 12.52
CA ILE A 150 0.67 9.31 11.43
C ILE A 150 2.17 9.35 11.77
N ILE A 151 2.51 9.81 12.98
CA ILE A 151 3.90 9.91 13.43
C ILE A 151 4.53 8.52 13.52
N LEU A 152 3.84 7.55 14.14
CA LEU A 152 4.36 6.20 14.31
C LEU A 152 4.50 5.45 12.98
N SER A 153 3.49 5.54 12.09
CA SER A 153 3.50 4.80 10.82
C SER A 153 4.59 5.31 9.88
N SER A 154 4.80 6.63 9.83
CA SER A 154 5.85 7.24 9.02
C SER A 154 7.24 6.84 9.52
N LEU A 155 7.53 7.01 10.82
CA LEU A 155 8.83 6.67 11.41
C LEU A 155 9.14 5.17 11.34
N LEU A 156 8.22 4.30 11.76
CA LEU A 156 8.42 2.85 11.74
C LEU A 156 8.48 2.30 10.31
N GLY A 157 7.71 2.88 9.39
CA GLY A 157 7.79 2.57 7.96
C GLY A 157 9.15 2.92 7.36
N GLY A 158 9.67 4.11 7.66
CA GLY A 158 11.00 4.54 7.22
C GLY A 158 12.13 3.68 7.77
N LEU A 159 12.21 3.55 9.10
CA LEU A 159 13.30 2.83 9.78
C LEU A 159 13.23 1.32 9.54
N GLY A 160 12.04 0.73 9.61
CA GLY A 160 11.86 -0.72 9.50
C GLY A 160 12.24 -1.29 8.12
N GLY A 161 12.15 -0.48 7.06
CA GLY A 161 12.53 -0.85 5.71
C GLY A 161 14.05 -0.91 5.45
N LEU A 162 14.85 -0.19 6.26
CA LEU A 162 16.29 -0.04 6.03
C LEU A 162 17.02 -1.38 6.04
N ASN A 163 16.67 -2.32 6.92
CA ASN A 163 17.41 -3.58 7.07
C ASN A 163 16.75 -4.79 6.37
N GLN A 164 15.76 -4.58 5.49
CA GLN A 164 15.06 -5.70 4.84
C GLN A 164 15.69 -6.08 3.50
N THR A 165 15.95 -7.39 3.32
CA THR A 165 16.46 -7.97 2.06
C THR A 165 15.36 -8.61 1.21
N HIS A 166 14.23 -8.98 1.82
CA HIS A 166 13.04 -9.48 1.13
C HIS A 166 12.23 -8.31 0.57
N LEU A 167 11.97 -8.32 -0.73
CA LEU A 167 11.25 -7.23 -1.41
C LEU A 167 9.82 -7.09 -0.89
N ASN A 168 9.13 -8.19 -0.59
CA ASN A 168 7.80 -8.15 0.00
C ASN A 168 7.75 -7.34 1.31
N LYS A 169 8.76 -7.51 2.18
CA LYS A 169 8.87 -6.74 3.43
C LYS A 169 9.23 -5.28 3.17
N VAL A 170 10.12 -5.01 2.23
CA VAL A 170 10.43 -3.62 1.82
C VAL A 170 9.16 -2.92 1.34
N MET A 171 8.36 -3.58 0.50
CA MET A 171 7.09 -3.03 0.05
C MET A 171 6.09 -2.84 1.20
N ALA A 172 6.06 -3.75 2.18
CA ALA A 172 5.23 -3.58 3.37
C ALA A 172 5.61 -2.33 4.17
N TYR A 173 6.89 -2.16 4.54
CA TYR A 173 7.37 -0.98 5.25
C TYR A 173 7.18 0.31 4.46
N SER A 174 7.36 0.25 3.13
CA SER A 174 7.07 1.40 2.29
C SER A 174 5.59 1.79 2.32
N SER A 175 4.69 0.81 2.28
CA SER A 175 3.26 1.08 2.36
C SER A 175 2.90 1.66 3.72
N LEU A 176 3.55 1.24 4.82
CA LEU A 176 3.39 1.82 6.15
C LEU A 176 3.82 3.29 6.18
N ASN A 177 4.94 3.64 5.53
CA ASN A 177 5.35 5.02 5.42
C ASN A 177 4.32 5.86 4.63
N HIS A 178 3.87 5.35 3.48
CA HIS A 178 2.80 6.00 2.70
C HIS A 178 1.47 6.07 3.45
N MET A 179 1.17 5.15 4.38
CA MET A 179 0.00 5.27 5.25
C MET A 179 0.05 6.53 6.12
N GLY A 180 1.22 6.90 6.64
CA GLY A 180 1.37 8.14 7.40
C GLY A 180 1.00 9.37 6.55
N TRP A 181 1.48 9.42 5.31
CA TRP A 181 1.12 10.48 4.36
C TRP A 181 -0.36 10.45 3.96
N LEU A 182 -0.93 9.27 3.71
CA LEU A 182 -2.34 9.11 3.36
C LEU A 182 -3.27 9.56 4.50
N LEU A 183 -2.97 9.18 5.75
CA LEU A 183 -3.72 9.61 6.92
C LEU A 183 -3.60 11.12 7.16
N GLN A 184 -2.43 11.69 6.88
CA GLN A 184 -2.27 13.13 6.91
C GLN A 184 -3.06 13.83 5.80
N GLY A 185 -3.15 13.26 4.60
CA GLY A 185 -4.03 13.76 3.55
C GLY A 185 -5.49 13.72 3.99
N LEU A 186 -5.93 12.62 4.60
CA LEU A 186 -7.30 12.44 5.11
C LEU A 186 -7.68 13.43 6.19
N SER A 187 -6.76 13.75 7.12
CA SER A 187 -7.04 14.71 8.19
C SER A 187 -7.26 16.12 7.66
N MET A 188 -6.74 16.44 6.47
CA MET A 188 -6.95 17.73 5.80
C MET A 188 -8.20 17.72 4.93
N SER A 189 -8.29 16.80 3.96
CA SER A 189 -9.47 16.64 3.12
C SER A 189 -9.52 15.28 2.41
N LEU A 190 -10.74 14.83 2.12
CA LEU A 190 -10.98 13.62 1.34
C LEU A 190 -10.43 13.72 -0.10
N TYR A 191 -10.43 14.92 -0.69
CA TYR A 191 -9.93 15.14 -2.05
C TYR A 191 -8.42 14.85 -2.15
N LEU A 192 -7.63 15.38 -1.21
CA LEU A 192 -6.19 15.16 -1.20
C LEU A 192 -5.82 13.72 -0.96
N TRP A 193 -6.55 13.06 -0.05
CA TRP A 193 -6.37 11.63 0.16
C TRP A 193 -6.64 10.86 -1.14
N PHE A 194 -7.76 11.13 -1.81
CA PHE A 194 -8.11 10.43 -3.05
C PHE A 194 -7.06 10.66 -4.14
N MET A 195 -6.60 11.89 -4.30
CA MET A 195 -5.53 12.23 -5.22
C MET A 195 -4.25 11.46 -4.88
N TYR A 196 -3.77 11.53 -3.63
CA TYR A 196 -2.55 10.82 -3.21
C TYR A 196 -2.69 9.31 -3.39
N PHE A 197 -3.83 8.75 -2.98
CA PHE A 197 -4.11 7.33 -3.02
C PHE A 197 -4.17 6.79 -4.45
N SER A 198 -4.73 7.54 -5.40
CA SER A 198 -4.77 7.13 -6.80
C SER A 198 -3.37 7.04 -7.41
N VAL A 199 -2.51 8.05 -7.17
CA VAL A 199 -1.10 8.01 -7.57
C VAL A 199 -0.39 6.82 -6.92
N TYR A 200 -0.56 6.64 -5.61
CA TYR A 200 0.04 5.53 -4.87
C TYR A 200 -0.37 4.16 -5.45
N CYS A 201 -1.65 3.95 -5.79
CA CYS A 201 -2.13 2.70 -6.38
C CYS A 201 -1.47 2.41 -7.73
N VAL A 202 -1.34 3.40 -8.60
CA VAL A 202 -0.68 3.26 -9.91
C VAL A 202 0.80 2.91 -9.72
N LEU A 203 1.51 3.63 -8.84
CA LEU A 203 2.92 3.38 -8.56
C LEU A 203 3.18 2.01 -7.95
N LEU A 204 2.35 1.59 -6.99
CA LEU A 204 2.51 0.30 -6.34
C LEU A 204 2.24 -0.84 -7.32
N SER A 205 1.15 -0.74 -8.09
CA SER A 205 0.77 -1.79 -9.04
C SER A 205 1.83 -2.00 -10.11
N SER A 206 2.47 -0.93 -10.62
CA SER A 206 3.52 -1.05 -11.63
C SER A 206 4.73 -1.85 -11.11
N ILE A 207 5.19 -1.55 -9.90
CA ILE A 207 6.32 -2.24 -9.25
C ILE A 207 5.99 -3.70 -8.93
N CYS A 208 4.80 -3.94 -8.36
CA CYS A 208 4.40 -5.30 -8.00
C CYS A 208 4.20 -6.18 -9.25
N LEU A 209 3.65 -5.62 -10.34
CA LEU A 209 3.54 -6.34 -11.61
C LEU A 209 4.93 -6.65 -12.20
N MET A 210 5.88 -5.71 -12.12
CA MET A 210 7.27 -5.98 -12.51
C MET A 210 7.87 -7.16 -11.75
N PHE A 211 7.77 -7.13 -10.42
CA PHE A 211 8.29 -8.23 -9.61
C PHE A 211 7.54 -9.55 -9.84
N HIS A 212 6.26 -9.49 -10.22
CA HIS A 212 5.50 -10.67 -10.62
C HIS A 212 6.05 -11.29 -11.91
N PHE A 213 6.19 -10.51 -12.98
CA PHE A 213 6.66 -11.01 -14.27
C PHE A 213 8.05 -11.64 -14.18
N PHE A 214 8.96 -11.01 -13.42
CA PHE A 214 10.30 -11.54 -13.21
C PHE A 214 10.40 -12.51 -12.02
N THR A 215 9.29 -12.84 -11.35
CA THR A 215 9.26 -13.74 -10.18
C THR A 215 10.37 -13.45 -9.14
N ILE A 216 10.51 -12.17 -8.76
CA ILE A 216 11.56 -11.69 -7.86
C ILE A 216 10.99 -11.56 -6.45
N LYS A 217 11.66 -12.11 -5.43
CA LYS A 217 11.29 -11.95 -4.01
C LYS A 217 12.41 -11.37 -3.15
N HIS A 218 13.66 -11.44 -3.61
CA HIS A 218 14.84 -10.96 -2.90
C HIS A 218 15.63 -9.94 -3.71
N ILE A 219 16.29 -9.00 -3.03
CA ILE A 219 17.14 -7.98 -3.69
C ILE A 219 18.24 -8.63 -4.55
N LYS A 220 18.87 -9.71 -4.09
CA LYS A 220 19.93 -10.41 -4.85
C LYS A 220 19.45 -10.94 -6.20
N GLN A 221 18.17 -11.31 -6.33
CA GLN A 221 17.62 -11.82 -7.58
C GLN A 221 17.45 -10.72 -8.64
N LEU A 222 17.33 -9.45 -8.23
CA LEU A 222 17.28 -8.31 -9.16
C LEU A 222 18.56 -8.18 -9.97
N VAL A 223 19.72 -8.41 -9.34
CA VAL A 223 21.02 -8.26 -9.99
C VAL A 223 21.13 -9.19 -11.19
N ASN A 224 20.69 -10.44 -11.05
CA ASN A 224 20.84 -11.46 -12.09
C ASN A 224 19.76 -11.35 -13.17
N LYS A 225 18.49 -11.17 -12.77
CA LYS A 225 17.36 -11.20 -13.72
C LYS A 225 17.22 -9.93 -14.55
N MET A 226 17.76 -8.81 -14.08
CA MET A 226 17.67 -7.53 -14.78
C MET A 226 18.94 -7.19 -15.55
N ALA A 227 19.94 -8.09 -15.64
CA ALA A 227 21.26 -7.77 -16.19
C ALA A 227 21.23 -7.39 -17.68
N ASP A 228 20.33 -8.01 -18.45
CA ASP A 228 20.48 -8.09 -19.90
C ASP A 228 19.80 -6.93 -20.66
N ASP A 229 18.66 -6.42 -20.19
CA ASP A 229 17.85 -5.44 -20.93
C ASP A 229 17.86 -4.03 -20.31
N PHE A 230 18.42 -3.05 -21.03
CA PHE A 230 18.40 -1.64 -20.62
C PHE A 230 16.97 -1.08 -20.44
N PHE A 231 16.04 -1.50 -21.31
CA PHE A 231 14.64 -1.08 -21.22
C PHE A 231 13.96 -1.58 -19.94
N VAL A 232 14.27 -2.80 -19.51
CA VAL A 232 13.73 -3.36 -18.26
C VAL A 232 14.31 -2.65 -17.03
N LYS A 233 15.61 -2.30 -17.06
CA LYS A 233 16.25 -1.53 -15.98
C LYS A 233 15.60 -0.16 -15.79
N THR A 234 15.39 0.57 -16.89
CA THR A 234 14.80 1.91 -16.86
C THR A 234 13.33 1.89 -16.45
N THR A 235 12.53 0.95 -16.99
CA THR A 235 11.13 0.79 -16.60
C THR A 235 10.94 0.41 -15.13
N MET A 236 11.89 -0.29 -14.52
CA MET A 236 11.87 -0.55 -13.07
C MET A 236 12.30 0.67 -12.25
N ALA A 237 13.24 1.47 -12.76
CA ALA A 237 13.84 2.56 -12.01
C ALA A 237 12.86 3.72 -11.75
N PHE A 238 12.11 4.13 -12.77
CA PHE A 238 11.17 5.24 -12.67
C PHE A 238 10.11 5.09 -11.57
N PRO A 239 9.36 3.98 -11.47
CA PRO A 239 8.34 3.83 -10.43
C PRO A 239 8.93 3.73 -9.02
N LEU A 240 10.14 3.17 -8.86
CA LEU A 240 10.85 3.16 -7.57
C LEU A 240 11.28 4.57 -7.16
N MET A 241 11.79 5.38 -8.10
CA MET A 241 12.16 6.78 -7.85
C MET A 241 10.93 7.65 -7.52
N SER A 242 9.79 7.39 -8.17
CA SER A 242 8.56 8.13 -7.87
C SER A 242 7.99 7.77 -6.49
N LEU A 243 8.04 6.49 -6.05
CA LEU A 243 7.62 6.14 -4.68
C LEU A 243 8.55 6.75 -3.62
N ALA A 244 9.86 6.81 -3.89
CA ALA A 244 10.80 7.51 -3.03
C ALA A 244 10.42 9.00 -2.88
N GLY A 245 9.81 9.59 -3.92
CA GLY A 245 9.38 10.99 -3.93
C GLY A 245 10.55 11.91 -4.26
N LEU A 246 11.31 11.59 -5.30
CA LEU A 246 12.33 12.49 -5.85
C LEU A 246 11.68 13.54 -6.76
N PRO A 247 12.10 14.83 -6.71
CA PRO A 247 11.81 15.77 -7.78
C PRO A 247 12.49 15.20 -9.05
N PRO A 248 11.83 14.96 -10.20
CA PRO A 248 10.64 15.57 -10.84
C PRO A 248 9.38 14.66 -10.96
N PHE A 249 9.25 13.61 -10.15
CA PHE A 249 8.21 12.59 -10.35
C PHE A 249 6.88 12.88 -9.62
N SER A 250 5.79 12.23 -10.07
CA SER A 250 4.44 12.39 -9.51
C SER A 250 4.33 12.12 -8.01
N GLY A 251 5.05 11.13 -7.47
CA GLY A 251 5.02 10.85 -6.04
C GLY A 251 5.65 11.93 -5.16
N PHE A 252 6.54 12.76 -5.71
CA PHE A 252 7.03 13.96 -5.01
C PHE A 252 5.94 15.02 -4.91
N MET A 253 5.23 15.28 -6.02
CA MET A 253 4.16 16.27 -6.08
C MET A 253 3.11 16.04 -4.98
N MET A 254 2.69 14.79 -4.77
CA MET A 254 1.68 14.48 -3.75
C MET A 254 2.17 14.76 -2.32
N LYS A 255 3.45 14.48 -2.03
CA LYS A 255 4.05 14.81 -0.73
C LYS A 255 4.17 16.32 -0.57
N MET A 256 4.57 17.03 -1.62
CA MET A 256 4.71 18.49 -1.59
C MET A 256 3.37 19.19 -1.33
N ILE A 257 2.28 18.76 -1.97
CA ILE A 257 0.94 19.34 -1.73
C ILE A 257 0.55 19.20 -0.26
N ILE A 258 0.77 18.03 0.35
CA ILE A 258 0.50 17.82 1.79
C ILE A 258 1.38 18.73 2.65
N ILE A 259 2.67 18.88 2.32
CA ILE A 259 3.59 19.76 3.06
C ILE A 259 3.12 21.22 2.97
N LEU A 260 2.73 21.70 1.79
CA LEU A 260 2.26 23.08 1.61
C LEU A 260 1.06 23.38 2.51
N GLN A 261 0.12 22.44 2.61
CA GLN A 261 -1.05 22.61 3.47
C GLN A 261 -0.73 22.52 4.97
N LEU A 262 0.19 21.63 5.36
CA LEU A 262 0.67 21.57 6.74
C LEU A 262 1.35 22.88 7.15
N MET A 263 2.12 23.48 6.24
CA MET A 263 2.74 24.78 6.46
C MET A 263 1.70 25.90 6.56
N ALA A 264 0.65 25.86 5.74
CA ALA A 264 -0.47 26.80 5.84
C ALA A 264 -1.20 26.69 7.20
N GLN A 265 -1.24 25.49 7.81
CA GLN A 265 -1.79 25.25 9.14
C GLN A 265 -0.75 25.37 10.29
N SER A 266 0.45 25.91 10.01
CA SER A 266 1.54 26.09 10.97
C SER A 266 2.00 24.84 11.75
N GLN A 267 1.74 23.63 11.22
CA GLN A 267 2.13 22.35 11.84
C GLN A 267 3.58 21.94 11.52
N ILE A 268 4.54 22.82 11.83
CA ILE A 268 5.95 22.65 11.45
C ILE A 268 6.56 21.35 11.99
N PHE A 269 6.29 21.00 13.25
CA PHE A 269 6.87 19.80 13.85
C PHE A 269 6.47 18.51 13.12
N LEU A 270 5.21 18.40 12.72
CA LEU A 270 4.70 17.23 11.99
C LEU A 270 5.32 17.14 10.59
N THR A 271 5.50 18.28 9.92
CA THR A 271 6.17 18.31 8.60
C THR A 271 7.59 17.76 8.68
N LEU A 272 8.36 18.14 9.70
CA LEU A 272 9.74 17.69 9.86
C LEU A 272 9.83 16.16 10.02
N ILE A 273 8.94 15.58 10.85
CA ILE A 273 8.88 14.12 11.04
C ILE A 273 8.56 13.41 9.71
N LEU A 274 7.55 13.90 8.98
CA LEU A 274 7.15 13.31 7.71
C LEU A 274 8.28 13.41 6.67
N ILE A 275 8.99 14.54 6.60
CA ILE A 275 10.14 14.70 5.70
C ILE A 275 11.27 13.73 6.09
N LEU A 276 11.67 13.67 7.36
CA LEU A 276 12.73 12.76 7.83
C LEU A 276 12.41 11.29 7.54
N SER A 277 11.18 10.86 7.81
CA SER A 277 10.75 9.49 7.50
C SER A 277 10.80 9.18 5.99
N SER A 278 10.51 10.17 5.14
CA SER A 278 10.57 10.02 3.70
C SER A 278 12.02 9.84 3.20
N LEU A 279 13.00 10.50 3.83
CA LEU A 279 14.42 10.32 3.53
C LEU A 279 14.91 8.91 3.86
N PHE A 280 14.46 8.32 4.99
CA PHE A 280 14.75 6.91 5.28
C PHE A 280 14.16 5.98 4.22
N SER A 281 12.94 6.28 3.75
CA SER A 281 12.34 5.45 2.69
C SER A 281 13.08 5.54 1.36
N LEU A 282 13.54 6.74 1.02
CA LEU A 282 14.35 6.99 -0.16
C LEU A 282 15.63 6.15 -0.15
N PHE A 283 16.30 5.99 0.99
CA PHE A 283 17.50 5.16 1.10
C PHE A 283 17.28 3.70 0.68
N PHE A 284 16.23 3.04 1.21
CA PHE A 284 16.02 1.62 0.86
C PHE A 284 15.55 1.45 -0.59
N TYR A 285 14.87 2.43 -1.18
CA TYR A 285 14.55 2.43 -2.60
C TYR A 285 15.80 2.60 -3.46
N PHE A 286 16.70 3.51 -3.10
CA PHE A 286 18.00 3.64 -3.77
C PHE A 286 18.81 2.36 -3.71
N ARG A 287 18.80 1.63 -2.59
CA ARG A 287 19.46 0.32 -2.52
C ARG A 287 18.90 -0.68 -3.55
N ILE A 288 17.58 -0.72 -3.73
CA ILE A 288 16.95 -1.58 -4.75
C ILE A 288 17.38 -1.12 -6.15
N LEU A 289 17.31 0.18 -6.43
CA LEU A 289 17.72 0.77 -7.69
C LEU A 289 19.17 0.43 -8.05
N LEU A 290 20.11 0.66 -7.12
CA LEU A 290 21.53 0.37 -7.29
C LEU A 290 21.77 -1.11 -7.65
N SER A 291 21.07 -2.02 -6.98
CA SER A 291 21.18 -3.46 -7.26
C SER A 291 20.66 -3.83 -8.66
N SER A 292 19.61 -3.16 -9.15
CA SER A 292 19.02 -3.44 -10.45
C SER A 292 19.77 -2.80 -11.63
N VAL A 293 20.25 -1.56 -11.48
CA VAL A 293 20.81 -0.76 -12.59
C VAL A 293 22.33 -0.85 -12.66
N ILE A 294 23.02 -0.62 -11.54
CA ILE A 294 24.46 -0.35 -11.54
C ILE A 294 25.28 -1.64 -11.40
N ILE A 295 24.89 -2.52 -10.47
CA ILE A 295 25.67 -3.74 -10.17
C ILE A 295 25.50 -4.82 -11.27
N SER A 296 24.39 -4.78 -12.01
CA SER A 296 24.05 -5.77 -13.02
C SER A 296 24.81 -5.61 -14.35
N SER A 297 25.71 -4.63 -14.48
CA SER A 297 26.52 -4.44 -15.69
C SER A 297 27.69 -5.44 -15.77
N LYS A 298 27.39 -6.74 -15.91
CA LYS A 298 28.34 -7.65 -16.55
C LYS A 298 28.04 -7.64 -18.05
N LYS A 299 28.73 -6.78 -18.79
CA LYS A 299 28.94 -7.01 -20.24
C LYS A 299 29.95 -8.16 -20.38
N SER A 300 29.62 -9.37 -19.93
CA SER A 300 30.35 -10.55 -20.38
C SER A 300 29.81 -10.92 -21.75
N LYS A 301 30.57 -10.58 -22.79
CA LYS A 301 30.42 -11.18 -24.12
C LYS A 301 30.74 -12.67 -23.99
N THR A 302 29.80 -13.47 -23.52
CA THR A 302 29.86 -14.92 -23.63
C THR A 302 28.54 -15.39 -24.18
N PHE A 303 28.59 -15.66 -25.48
CA PHE A 303 27.60 -16.39 -26.26
C PHE A 303 27.00 -17.54 -25.46
N VAL A 304 25.75 -17.39 -25.03
CA VAL A 304 24.73 -18.43 -25.23
C VAL A 304 23.43 -17.68 -25.49
N THR A 305 23.03 -17.67 -26.75
CA THR A 305 21.65 -17.38 -27.16
C THR A 305 20.73 -18.38 -26.46
N GLN A 306 20.11 -17.97 -25.35
CA GLN A 306 19.00 -18.70 -24.77
C GLN A 306 17.72 -17.91 -25.01
N ALA A 307 16.82 -18.57 -25.73
CA ALA A 307 15.55 -18.06 -26.19
C ALA A 307 14.68 -17.55 -25.03
N LEU A 308 14.75 -16.25 -24.76
CA LEU A 308 13.73 -15.48 -24.05
C LEU A 308 12.99 -14.58 -25.04
N SER A 309 12.54 -15.15 -26.15
CA SER A 309 11.79 -14.44 -27.18
C SER A 309 10.34 -14.93 -27.23
N LYS A 310 9.45 -14.15 -26.60
CA LYS A 310 8.09 -13.79 -27.10
C LYS A 310 7.18 -13.15 -26.04
N ASN A 311 7.48 -13.25 -24.74
CA ASN A 311 6.67 -12.61 -23.69
C ASN A 311 7.18 -11.23 -23.23
N THR A 312 8.39 -10.81 -23.62
CA THR A 312 8.98 -9.51 -23.26
C THR A 312 8.28 -8.32 -23.91
N ASN A 313 7.72 -8.50 -25.11
CA ASN A 313 7.01 -7.40 -25.79
C ASN A 313 5.67 -7.05 -25.11
N LYS A 314 4.91 -8.06 -24.65
CA LYS A 314 3.64 -7.80 -23.95
C LYS A 314 3.87 -7.18 -22.57
N THR A 315 4.92 -7.58 -21.86
CA THR A 315 5.28 -6.96 -20.57
C THR A 315 5.76 -5.53 -20.75
N GLY A 316 6.61 -5.26 -21.74
CA GLY A 316 7.08 -3.90 -22.06
C GLY A 316 5.95 -2.92 -22.37
N ILE A 317 4.93 -3.36 -23.13
CA ILE A 317 3.77 -2.52 -23.50
C ILE A 317 2.92 -2.17 -22.26
N ILE A 318 2.62 -3.15 -21.40
CA ILE A 318 1.83 -2.91 -20.17
C ILE A 318 2.56 -1.95 -19.22
N LEU A 319 3.89 -2.05 -19.16
CA LEU A 319 4.73 -1.18 -18.33
C LEU A 319 4.87 0.22 -18.93
N PHE A 320 4.92 0.34 -20.26
CA PHE A 320 4.95 1.61 -20.95
C PHE A 320 3.62 2.37 -20.79
N VAL A 321 2.48 1.68 -20.79
CA VAL A 321 1.17 2.28 -20.48
C VAL A 321 1.12 2.78 -19.04
N ASN A 322 1.65 2.01 -18.08
CA ASN A 322 1.75 2.47 -16.69
C ASN A 322 2.70 3.66 -16.53
N PHE A 323 3.78 3.71 -17.31
CA PHE A 323 4.72 4.83 -17.35
C PHE A 323 4.07 6.12 -17.90
N ILE A 324 3.29 6.01 -18.98
CA ILE A 324 2.53 7.13 -19.53
C ILE A 324 1.54 7.65 -18.50
N MET A 325 0.79 6.77 -17.85
CA MET A 325 -0.17 7.15 -16.81
C MET A 325 0.51 7.87 -15.64
N MET A 326 1.72 7.47 -15.25
CA MET A 326 2.48 8.16 -14.21
C MET A 326 2.81 9.62 -14.56
N LEU A 327 3.20 9.88 -15.81
CA LEU A 327 3.58 11.22 -16.28
C LEU A 327 2.36 12.12 -16.49
N PHE A 328 1.26 11.58 -17.04
CA PHE A 328 0.04 12.34 -17.25
C PHE A 328 -0.55 12.87 -15.94
N ILE A 329 -0.53 12.06 -14.88
CA ILE A 329 -1.07 12.47 -13.59
C ILE A 329 -0.25 13.63 -13.00
N SER A 330 1.09 13.61 -13.09
CA SER A 330 1.89 14.75 -12.64
C SER A 330 1.60 16.04 -13.40
N VAL A 331 1.37 15.97 -14.72
CA VAL A 331 1.06 17.16 -15.53
C VAL A 331 -0.32 17.71 -15.18
N PHE A 332 -1.31 16.84 -14.99
CA PHE A 332 -2.67 17.26 -14.60
C PHE A 332 -2.70 17.91 -13.21
N LEU A 333 -1.88 17.42 -12.27
CA LEU A 333 -1.76 18.00 -10.93
C LEU A 333 -1.01 19.34 -10.89
N ILE A 334 -0.20 19.66 -11.88
CA ILE A 334 0.45 20.99 -12.01
C ILE A 334 -0.55 22.02 -12.56
N LEU A 335 -1.55 21.57 -13.32
CA LEU A 335 -2.54 22.42 -13.98
C LEU A 335 -3.73 22.80 -13.09
N ILE A 336 -3.85 22.20 -11.89
CA ILE A 336 -4.89 22.47 -10.89
C ILE A 336 -4.27 23.24 -9.73
#